data_AF-A0A563C8W3-F1
#
_entry.id   AF-A0A563C8W3-F1
#
_cell.length_a   1.000
_cell.length_b   1.000
_cell.length_c   1.000
_cell.angle_alpha   90.00
_cell.angle_beta   90.00
_cell.angle_gamma   90.00
#
_symmetry.space_group_name_H-M   'P 1'
#
loop_
_entity.id
_entity.type
_entity.pdbx_description
1 polymer ?
#
loop_
_entity_poly.entity_id
_entity_poly.type
_entity_poly.pdbx_seq_one_letter_code
_entity_poly.pdbx_strand_id
1 'polypeptide(L)'
;MNKDKNFEGGSAFKGVSESEDGSYFENKLTDSYLENELQMVEILKESIGQQNTFDSANRKLDKQAIHDVLEVELQEKLTRLSDLDLAASRGEPGISLGFLNTNESLFDGEPDGEMFFDKVNNKSSLEWGNEILIYKLSGLPIRFLQHTVDYRLSPDTDVNSTGFIRSQNLLLNPEYWINQENDIRGEKSNTLSCSYVDSEINIMHGAATSFFGVAYGFCKIEKNSLIGVYKGDGQTANNVGEMAAHNGRYEVESLDDLAYESTSSYNEVFLRRFDANNQSLMPDFLITYDGFYSDQMVEHAKFFNVPIIDIERNSYVLKQLEIAKEKIQAINSTSQYEEILGVLNYLKFSSLDIDAYQYLSDSEEDKSKSEILNNYFIRRFNEDEIRKIKEIFSLEKQKRPATMKKPKLEDEDF
;
A
#
# COMPACT_ATOMS: atom_id res chain seq x y z
N MET A 1 -49.81 52.56 -4.83
CA MET A 1 -51.13 52.48 -5.49
C MET A 1 -51.58 51.04 -5.47
N ASN A 2 -52.64 50.75 -4.71
CA ASN A 2 -53.35 49.47 -4.69
C ASN A 2 -53.86 49.07 -6.08
N LYS A 3 -53.92 47.76 -6.37
CA LYS A 3 -55.19 47.02 -6.42
C LYS A 3 -54.99 45.52 -6.65
N ASP A 4 -55.49 44.77 -5.67
CA ASP A 4 -55.93 43.39 -5.73
C ASP A 4 -57.02 43.14 -6.78
N LYS A 5 -57.15 41.86 -7.20
CA LYS A 5 -58.34 40.97 -7.14
C LYS A 5 -58.13 39.79 -8.11
N ASN A 6 -57.84 38.57 -7.66
CA ASN A 6 -58.70 37.53 -7.07
C ASN A 6 -59.79 36.93 -7.98
N PHE A 7 -59.71 35.58 -8.10
CA PHE A 7 -60.80 34.57 -8.03
C PHE A 7 -61.72 34.40 -9.27
N GLU A 8 -62.20 33.21 -9.70
CA GLU A 8 -62.32 31.87 -9.09
C GLU A 8 -62.76 30.82 -10.16
N GLY A 9 -62.62 29.52 -9.83
CA GLY A 9 -63.39 28.40 -10.40
C GLY A 9 -62.53 27.32 -11.08
N GLY A 10 -62.33 26.10 -10.59
CA GLY A 10 -63.01 25.31 -9.56
C GLY A 10 -63.64 24.06 -10.18
N SER A 11 -63.03 22.88 -10.00
CA SER A 11 -63.73 21.58 -9.97
C SER A 11 -62.90 20.58 -9.19
N ALA A 12 -63.50 20.06 -8.12
CA ALA A 12 -62.93 19.20 -7.10
C ALA A 12 -63.46 17.76 -7.19
N PHE A 13 -62.65 16.79 -6.76
CA PHE A 13 -63.01 15.59 -5.98
C PHE A 13 -61.70 15.06 -5.35
N LYS A 14 -61.34 15.33 -4.08
CA LYS A 14 -61.68 14.61 -2.81
C LYS A 14 -61.53 13.08 -2.91
N GLY A 15 -60.73 12.37 -2.10
CA GLY A 15 -59.82 12.72 -1.00
C GLY A 15 -59.53 11.49 -0.10
N VAL A 16 -58.74 11.74 0.96
CA VAL A 16 -58.37 10.92 2.15
C VAL A 16 -56.99 10.23 2.04
N SER A 17 -55.99 10.39 2.92
CA SER A 17 -55.78 11.24 4.11
C SER A 17 -54.28 11.24 4.51
N GLU A 18 -53.85 12.40 5.02
CA GLU A 18 -52.76 12.73 5.96
C GLU A 18 -51.79 11.66 6.50
N SER A 19 -50.49 11.97 6.43
CA SER A 19 -49.67 12.21 7.62
C SER A 19 -48.44 13.06 7.30
N GLU A 20 -48.16 14.01 8.18
CA GLU A 20 -47.01 14.93 8.23
C GLU A 20 -45.68 14.17 8.28
N ASP A 21 -44.64 14.65 7.58
CA ASP A 21 -43.47 15.28 8.21
C ASP A 21 -42.40 15.60 7.17
N GLY A 22 -41.83 16.80 7.30
CA GLY A 22 -40.67 17.22 6.54
C GLY A 22 -39.40 16.61 7.14
N SER A 23 -38.51 16.11 6.29
CA SER A 23 -37.11 15.95 6.66
C SER A 23 -36.22 16.28 5.46
N TYR A 24 -35.35 17.25 5.69
CA TYR A 24 -34.20 17.58 4.89
C TYR A 24 -33.45 16.31 4.48
N PHE A 25 -33.17 16.16 3.18
CA PHE A 25 -32.24 15.15 2.70
C PHE A 25 -30.82 15.54 3.12
N GLU A 26 -30.38 15.04 4.28
CA GLU A 26 -28.96 14.85 4.58
C GLU A 26 -28.46 13.67 3.74
N ASN A 27 -27.51 13.94 2.84
CA ASN A 27 -26.67 12.92 2.24
C ASN A 27 -25.81 12.29 3.34
N LYS A 28 -26.30 11.20 3.95
CA LYS A 28 -25.45 10.25 4.66
C LYS A 28 -24.59 9.51 3.63
N LEU A 29 -23.31 9.83 3.58
CA LEU A 29 -22.28 8.91 3.09
C LEU A 29 -22.36 7.66 3.98
N THR A 30 -22.94 6.60 3.44
CA THR A 30 -23.26 5.36 4.14
C THR A 30 -22.02 4.52 4.43
N ASP A 31 -21.87 4.13 5.70
CA ASP A 31 -20.99 3.14 6.35
C ASP A 31 -21.04 1.70 5.76
N SER A 32 -21.42 1.52 4.48
CA SER A 32 -21.68 0.20 3.88
C SER A 32 -20.43 -0.65 3.61
N TYR A 33 -19.24 -0.06 3.62
CA TYR A 33 -17.97 -0.81 3.46
C TYR A 33 -17.61 -1.57 4.75
N LEU A 34 -17.72 -0.89 5.89
CA LEU A 34 -17.39 -1.46 7.20
C LEU A 34 -18.38 -2.57 7.62
N GLU A 35 -19.66 -2.46 7.24
CA GLU A 35 -20.67 -3.49 7.52
C GLU A 35 -20.44 -4.78 6.72
N ASN A 36 -20.01 -4.69 5.46
CA ASN A 36 -19.64 -5.87 4.66
C ASN A 36 -18.36 -6.54 5.20
N GLU A 37 -17.41 -5.76 5.68
CA GLU A 37 -16.16 -6.24 6.30
C GLU A 37 -16.41 -6.93 7.65
N LEU A 38 -17.27 -6.37 8.50
CA LEU A 38 -17.67 -6.99 9.76
C LEU A 38 -18.39 -8.32 9.53
N GLN A 39 -19.17 -8.44 8.45
CA GLN A 39 -19.86 -9.67 8.08
C GLN A 39 -18.89 -10.76 7.59
N MET A 40 -17.84 -10.39 6.84
CA MET A 40 -16.75 -11.30 6.44
C MET A 40 -15.91 -11.76 7.64
N VAL A 41 -15.61 -10.85 8.58
CA VAL A 41 -14.92 -11.18 9.84
C VAL A 41 -15.80 -12.07 10.73
N GLU A 42 -17.12 -11.90 10.73
CA GLU A 42 -18.06 -12.80 11.42
C GLU A 42 -18.08 -14.20 10.80
N ILE A 43 -18.06 -14.33 9.48
CA ILE A 43 -17.96 -15.61 8.77
C ILE A 43 -16.63 -16.33 9.10
N LEU A 44 -15.54 -15.58 9.19
CA LEU A 44 -14.24 -16.09 9.62
C LEU A 44 -14.27 -16.51 11.11
N LYS A 45 -14.89 -15.72 11.99
CA LYS A 45 -15.07 -16.04 13.41
C LYS A 45 -15.95 -17.25 13.64
N GLU A 46 -17.01 -17.45 12.86
CA GLU A 46 -17.86 -18.65 12.95
C GLU A 46 -17.09 -19.91 12.49
N SER A 47 -16.27 -19.78 11.45
CA SER A 47 -15.40 -20.86 10.95
C SER A 47 -14.30 -21.23 11.96
N ILE A 48 -13.76 -20.23 12.67
CA ILE A 48 -12.74 -20.42 13.71
C ILE A 48 -13.37 -20.85 15.05
N GLY A 49 -14.58 -20.41 15.38
CA GLY A 49 -15.27 -20.71 16.63
C GLY A 49 -15.73 -22.17 16.79
N GLN A 50 -15.85 -22.91 15.68
CA GLN A 50 -16.15 -24.35 15.70
C GLN A 50 -14.91 -25.23 16.00
N GLN A 51 -13.72 -24.63 16.18
CA GLN A 51 -12.42 -25.32 16.32
C GLN A 51 -12.18 -26.11 17.60
N ASN A 52 -13.16 -26.27 18.50
CA ASN A 52 -12.92 -27.06 19.72
C ASN A 52 -12.89 -28.59 19.50
N THR A 53 -13.09 -29.10 18.29
CA THR A 53 -12.95 -30.55 18.03
C THR A 53 -12.64 -30.92 16.56
N PHE A 54 -11.50 -31.61 16.36
CA PHE A 54 -11.14 -32.60 15.30
C PHE A 54 -10.39 -32.25 13.98
N ASP A 55 -9.38 -33.12 13.74
CA ASP A 55 -8.71 -33.63 12.53
C ASP A 55 -7.83 -32.77 11.60
N SER A 56 -6.66 -33.34 11.27
CA SER A 56 -5.59 -32.76 10.43
C SER A 56 -5.96 -32.55 8.96
N ALA A 57 -7.01 -33.22 8.47
CA ALA A 57 -7.56 -33.02 7.14
C ALA A 57 -8.32 -31.69 7.03
N ASN A 58 -9.01 -31.26 8.08
CA ASN A 58 -9.72 -29.96 8.13
C ASN A 58 -8.72 -28.80 8.11
N ARG A 59 -7.61 -28.90 8.86
CA ARG A 59 -6.54 -27.86 8.84
C ARG A 59 -5.92 -27.61 7.45
N LYS A 60 -5.94 -28.60 6.55
CA LYS A 60 -5.40 -28.46 5.18
C LYS A 60 -6.42 -27.82 4.23
N LEU A 61 -7.71 -28.11 4.42
CA LEU A 61 -8.82 -27.43 3.76
C LEU A 61 -8.90 -25.95 4.17
N ASP A 62 -8.70 -25.65 5.45
CA ASP A 62 -8.75 -24.29 6.00
C ASP A 62 -7.65 -23.38 5.42
N LYS A 63 -6.42 -23.90 5.25
CA LYS A 63 -5.32 -23.13 4.65
C LYS A 63 -5.52 -22.81 3.18
N GLN A 64 -6.11 -23.74 2.41
CA GLN A 64 -6.40 -23.50 1.00
C GLN A 64 -7.54 -22.49 0.84
N ALA A 65 -8.56 -22.54 1.71
CA ALA A 65 -9.63 -21.55 1.69
C ALA A 65 -9.13 -20.14 2.05
N ILE A 66 -8.28 -20.00 3.07
CA ILE A 66 -7.64 -18.72 3.42
C ILE A 66 -6.76 -18.21 2.26
N HIS A 67 -5.99 -19.11 1.64
CA HIS A 67 -5.17 -18.79 0.48
C HIS A 67 -6.02 -18.28 -0.69
N ASP A 68 -7.09 -18.99 -1.05
CA ASP A 68 -7.99 -18.62 -2.14
C ASP A 68 -8.67 -17.26 -1.87
N VAL A 69 -9.10 -17.01 -0.63
CA VAL A 69 -9.73 -15.73 -0.22
C VAL A 69 -8.72 -14.58 -0.31
N LEU A 70 -7.52 -14.74 0.25
CA LEU A 70 -6.50 -13.68 0.22
C LEU A 70 -6.00 -13.41 -1.20
N GLU A 71 -5.89 -14.44 -2.05
CA GLU A 71 -5.51 -14.26 -3.45
C GLU A 71 -6.56 -13.46 -4.23
N VAL A 72 -7.86 -13.73 -3.97
CA VAL A 72 -8.97 -12.94 -4.54
C VAL A 72 -8.96 -11.51 -4.01
N GLU A 73 -8.86 -11.31 -2.69
CA GLU A 73 -8.80 -9.99 -2.06
C GLU A 73 -7.64 -9.16 -2.61
N LEU A 74 -6.46 -9.78 -2.74
CA LEU A 74 -5.29 -9.17 -3.35
C LEU A 74 -5.55 -8.76 -4.79
N GLN A 75 -6.11 -9.65 -5.60
CA GLN A 75 -6.39 -9.34 -6.99
C GLN A 75 -7.46 -8.24 -7.17
N GLU A 76 -8.38 -8.09 -6.22
CA GLU A 76 -9.42 -7.05 -6.21
C GLU A 76 -8.90 -5.68 -5.72
N LYS A 77 -7.97 -5.66 -4.77
CA LYS A 77 -7.42 -4.42 -4.21
C LYS A 77 -6.33 -3.79 -5.08
N LEU A 78 -5.56 -4.58 -5.84
CA LEU A 78 -4.49 -4.06 -6.69
C LEU A 78 -5.06 -3.19 -7.81
N THR A 79 -4.48 -2.00 -7.98
CA THR A 79 -4.84 -1.05 -9.05
C THR A 79 -4.27 -1.53 -10.37
N ARG A 80 -5.12 -1.76 -11.37
CA ARG A 80 -4.69 -2.25 -12.69
C ARG A 80 -4.16 -1.11 -13.55
N LEU A 81 -3.27 -1.42 -14.49
CA LEU A 81 -2.83 -0.45 -15.49
C LEU A 81 -4.01 0.15 -16.27
N SER A 82 -5.06 -0.63 -16.56
CA SER A 82 -6.27 -0.14 -17.21
C SER A 82 -7.01 0.95 -16.41
N ASP A 83 -6.89 0.92 -15.09
CA ASP A 83 -7.49 1.94 -14.22
C ASP A 83 -6.71 3.25 -14.32
N LEU A 84 -5.38 3.17 -14.44
CA LEU A 84 -4.51 4.32 -14.68
C LEU A 84 -4.71 4.90 -16.08
N ASP A 85 -4.83 4.05 -17.11
CA ASP A 85 -5.20 4.47 -18.47
C ASP A 85 -6.51 5.27 -18.46
N LEU A 86 -7.52 4.74 -17.75
CA LEU A 86 -8.83 5.38 -17.65
C LEU A 86 -8.74 6.71 -16.91
N ALA A 87 -8.06 6.76 -15.76
CA ALA A 87 -7.87 7.98 -14.97
C ALA A 87 -7.14 9.07 -15.79
N ALA A 88 -6.06 8.69 -16.48
CA ALA A 88 -5.33 9.60 -17.36
C ALA A 88 -6.18 10.10 -18.53
N SER A 89 -6.95 9.21 -19.17
CA SER A 89 -7.83 9.58 -20.31
C SER A 89 -8.94 10.56 -19.91
N ARG A 90 -9.39 10.48 -18.65
CA ARG A 90 -10.39 11.38 -18.06
C ARG A 90 -9.78 12.70 -17.57
N GLY A 91 -8.45 12.79 -17.51
CA GLY A 91 -7.75 13.93 -16.92
C GLY A 91 -8.01 14.04 -15.41
N GLU A 92 -8.07 12.90 -14.72
CA GLU A 92 -8.20 12.89 -13.27
C GLU A 92 -6.98 13.58 -12.61
N PRO A 93 -7.18 14.33 -11.52
CA PRO A 93 -6.09 15.01 -10.84
C PRO A 93 -5.10 14.01 -10.24
N GLY A 94 -3.82 14.36 -10.24
CA GLY A 94 -2.76 13.54 -9.63
C GLY A 94 -2.23 12.42 -10.54
N ILE A 95 -2.56 12.40 -11.83
CA ILE A 95 -1.98 11.51 -12.83
C ILE A 95 -1.63 12.26 -14.12
N SER A 96 -0.50 11.93 -14.71
CA SER A 96 -0.11 12.38 -16.04
C SER A 96 0.63 11.27 -16.79
N LEU A 97 0.53 11.30 -18.13
CA LEU A 97 1.20 10.37 -19.01
C LEU A 97 2.33 11.08 -19.74
N GLY A 98 3.49 10.43 -19.78
CA GLY A 98 4.64 10.88 -20.55
C GLY A 98 5.32 9.71 -21.24
N PHE A 99 6.29 10.04 -22.08
CA PHE A 99 7.14 9.05 -22.74
C PHE A 99 8.60 9.38 -22.47
N LEU A 100 9.37 8.37 -22.10
CA LEU A 100 10.81 8.46 -21.98
C LEU A 100 11.44 8.00 -23.31
N ASN A 101 12.06 8.94 -24.03
CA ASN A 101 12.83 8.62 -25.23
C ASN A 101 14.18 8.05 -24.82
N THR A 102 14.52 6.91 -25.42
CA THR A 102 15.68 6.12 -25.01
C THR A 102 16.82 6.13 -26.04
N ASN A 103 16.71 7.00 -27.06
CA ASN A 103 17.76 7.26 -28.05
C ASN A 103 18.73 8.37 -27.63
N GLU A 104 18.38 9.16 -26.62
CA GLU A 104 19.24 10.20 -26.06
C GLU A 104 20.00 9.64 -24.87
N SER A 105 21.31 9.86 -24.84
CA SER A 105 22.15 9.56 -23.68
C SER A 105 21.63 10.36 -22.49
N LEU A 106 21.13 9.67 -21.45
CA LEU A 106 20.64 10.28 -20.22
C LEU A 106 21.71 11.12 -19.47
N PHE A 107 22.98 11.05 -19.89
CA PHE A 107 24.11 11.66 -19.20
C PHE A 107 25.03 12.51 -20.09
N ASP A 108 24.63 12.84 -21.32
CA ASP A 108 25.37 13.80 -22.16
C ASP A 108 25.05 15.25 -21.76
N GLY A 109 25.39 15.63 -20.53
CA GLY A 109 25.72 17.02 -20.16
C GLY A 109 24.59 18.05 -19.97
N GLU A 110 23.31 17.70 -20.12
CA GLU A 110 22.17 18.54 -19.76
C GLU A 110 21.31 17.80 -18.70
N PRO A 111 20.81 18.45 -17.63
CA PRO A 111 20.17 17.74 -16.50
C PRO A 111 18.79 17.14 -16.82
N ASP A 112 18.22 17.46 -17.96
CA ASP A 112 16.82 17.18 -18.26
C ASP A 112 16.75 16.56 -19.66
N GLY A 113 16.74 15.23 -19.75
CA GLY A 113 16.16 14.59 -20.93
C GLY A 113 14.72 15.11 -21.03
N GLU A 114 14.43 15.92 -22.05
CA GLU A 114 13.12 16.58 -22.18
C GLU A 114 12.02 15.51 -22.20
N MET A 115 11.32 15.35 -21.06
CA MET A 115 10.16 14.47 -20.96
C MET A 115 9.01 15.11 -21.74
N PHE A 116 8.63 14.51 -22.87
CA PHE A 116 7.47 14.94 -23.63
C PHE A 116 6.21 14.31 -23.00
N PHE A 117 5.51 15.09 -22.18
CA PHE A 117 4.16 14.76 -21.71
C PHE A 117 3.14 15.09 -22.81
N ASP A 118 3.13 14.29 -23.87
CA ASP A 118 2.10 14.41 -24.89
C ASP A 118 0.76 13.89 -24.33
N LYS A 119 -0.32 14.65 -24.54
CA LYS A 119 -1.67 14.08 -24.49
C LYS A 119 -1.71 12.91 -25.47
N VAL A 120 -2.09 11.72 -25.01
CA VAL A 120 -2.18 10.46 -25.78
C VAL A 120 -2.69 10.76 -27.19
N ASN A 121 -1.77 10.89 -28.13
CA ASN A 121 -2.08 10.95 -29.54
C ASN A 121 -2.04 9.53 -30.05
N ASN A 122 -3.02 9.17 -30.89
CA ASN A 122 -3.09 7.90 -31.61
C ASN A 122 -1.89 7.74 -32.56
N LYS A 123 -0.69 7.50 -32.02
CA LYS A 123 0.48 7.09 -32.79
C LYS A 123 0.41 5.59 -33.02
N SER A 124 0.72 5.16 -34.25
CA SER A 124 0.74 3.75 -34.62
C SER A 124 1.86 2.99 -33.91
N SER A 125 1.62 1.72 -33.58
CA SER A 125 2.51 0.82 -32.80
C SER A 125 3.94 0.63 -33.31
N LEU A 126 4.31 1.22 -34.44
CA LEU A 126 5.64 1.10 -35.07
C LEU A 126 6.63 2.18 -34.58
N GLU A 127 6.16 3.25 -33.94
CA GLU A 127 7.01 4.34 -33.41
C GLU A 127 7.47 4.10 -31.95
N TRP A 128 6.88 3.12 -31.25
CA TRP A 128 7.14 2.85 -29.83
C TRP A 128 8.43 2.07 -29.52
N GLY A 129 9.18 1.62 -30.53
CA GLY A 129 10.36 0.77 -30.32
C GLY A 129 11.46 1.39 -29.43
N ASN A 130 11.43 2.71 -29.22
CA ASN A 130 12.42 3.46 -28.43
C ASN A 130 11.80 4.34 -27.33
N GLU A 131 10.50 4.22 -27.07
CA GLU A 131 9.78 5.03 -26.07
C GLU A 131 9.23 4.13 -24.97
N ILE A 132 9.45 4.50 -23.71
CA ILE A 132 8.84 3.83 -22.55
C ILE A 132 7.70 4.72 -22.04
N LEU A 133 6.51 4.14 -21.90
CA LEU A 133 5.36 4.83 -21.30
C LEU A 133 5.61 5.08 -19.80
N ILE A 134 5.37 6.31 -19.36
CA ILE A 134 5.52 6.74 -17.98
C ILE A 134 4.17 7.19 -17.42
N TYR A 135 3.75 6.57 -16.31
CA TYR A 135 2.68 7.08 -15.46
C TYR A 135 3.29 7.90 -14.34
N LYS A 136 3.11 9.23 -14.38
CA LYS A 136 3.55 10.09 -13.28
C LYS A 136 2.38 10.34 -12.35
N LEU A 137 2.52 9.89 -11.11
CA LEU A 137 1.49 9.93 -10.08
C LEU A 137 1.87 10.92 -8.98
N SER A 138 0.98 11.89 -8.74
CA SER A 138 1.13 12.98 -7.78
C SER A 138 -0.14 13.12 -6.92
N GLY A 139 -0.54 12.01 -6.29
CA GLY A 139 -1.66 11.96 -5.36
C GLY A 139 -2.87 11.15 -5.83
N LEU A 140 -2.83 10.57 -7.05
CA LEU A 140 -3.83 9.58 -7.48
C LEU A 140 -3.62 8.27 -6.68
N PRO A 141 -4.64 7.73 -5.99
CA PRO A 141 -4.50 6.48 -5.25
C PRO A 141 -4.11 5.30 -6.14
N ILE A 142 -3.09 4.57 -5.70
CA ILE A 142 -2.64 3.32 -6.31
C ILE A 142 -2.29 2.29 -5.23
N ARG A 143 -2.59 1.02 -5.52
CA ARG A 143 -2.20 -0.15 -4.73
C ARG A 143 -1.46 -1.15 -5.60
N PHE A 144 -0.29 -1.60 -5.17
CA PHE A 144 0.54 -2.53 -5.93
C PHE A 144 1.44 -3.38 -5.06
N LEU A 145 2.00 -4.45 -5.64
CA LEU A 145 3.10 -5.21 -5.05
C LEU A 145 4.42 -4.74 -5.64
N GLN A 146 5.43 -4.51 -4.80
CA GLN A 146 6.76 -4.10 -5.20
C GLN A 146 7.81 -5.14 -4.80
N HIS A 147 8.53 -5.68 -5.77
CA HIS A 147 9.73 -6.47 -5.52
C HIS A 147 10.98 -5.65 -5.87
N THR A 148 11.82 -5.33 -4.89
CA THR A 148 13.05 -4.57 -5.11
C THR A 148 14.26 -5.51 -5.19
N VAL A 149 15.09 -5.32 -6.22
CA VAL A 149 16.35 -6.05 -6.42
C VAL A 149 17.50 -5.14 -6.06
N ASP A 150 17.74 -4.96 -4.75
CA ASP A 150 18.71 -3.97 -4.29
C ASP A 150 19.39 -4.27 -2.95
N TYR A 151 18.67 -4.79 -1.96
CA TYR A 151 19.18 -4.97 -0.60
C TYR A 151 20.40 -5.90 -0.53
N ARG A 152 20.46 -6.91 -1.41
CA ARG A 152 21.59 -7.85 -1.52
C ARG A 152 22.83 -7.25 -2.17
N LEU A 153 22.77 -6.02 -2.68
CA LEU A 153 23.92 -5.27 -3.19
C LEU A 153 24.45 -4.27 -2.16
N SER A 154 23.96 -4.32 -0.92
CA SER A 154 24.53 -3.58 0.20
C SER A 154 26.01 -3.92 0.39
N PRO A 155 26.87 -2.94 0.75
CA PRO A 155 28.29 -3.18 1.07
C PRO A 155 28.52 -4.25 2.13
N ASP A 156 27.55 -4.48 3.00
CA ASP A 156 27.62 -5.46 4.10
C ASP A 156 27.24 -6.88 3.67
N THR A 157 26.73 -7.08 2.44
CA THR A 157 26.39 -8.41 1.93
C THR A 157 27.64 -9.13 1.44
N ASP A 158 27.83 -10.38 1.83
CA ASP A 158 28.90 -11.22 1.26
C ASP A 158 28.69 -11.35 -0.26
N VAL A 159 29.67 -10.84 -1.02
CA VAL A 159 29.69 -10.83 -2.49
C VAL A 159 29.68 -12.24 -3.09
N ASN A 160 30.07 -13.25 -2.30
CA ASN A 160 30.03 -14.65 -2.72
C ASN A 160 28.70 -15.35 -2.37
N SER A 161 27.80 -14.66 -1.66
CA SER A 161 26.49 -15.22 -1.33
C SER A 161 25.63 -15.41 -2.58
N THR A 162 24.83 -16.47 -2.59
CA THR A 162 23.89 -16.77 -3.69
C THR A 162 22.95 -15.59 -3.98
N GLY A 163 22.49 -14.90 -2.94
CA GLY A 163 21.60 -13.74 -3.06
C GLY A 163 22.28 -12.55 -3.74
N PHE A 164 23.55 -12.25 -3.40
CA PHE A 164 24.32 -11.19 -4.04
C PHE A 164 24.52 -11.48 -5.53
N ILE A 165 25.07 -12.66 -5.86
CA ILE A 165 25.41 -13.06 -7.24
C ILE A 165 24.16 -12.99 -8.14
N ARG A 166 23.03 -13.51 -7.67
CA ARG A 166 21.77 -13.49 -8.44
C ARG A 166 21.21 -12.10 -8.61
N SER A 167 21.26 -11.27 -7.58
CA SER A 167 20.78 -9.88 -7.66
C SER A 167 21.65 -9.08 -8.63
N GLN A 168 22.97 -9.28 -8.62
CA GLN A 168 23.89 -8.66 -9.55
C GLN A 168 23.65 -9.12 -10.99
N ASN A 169 23.52 -10.43 -11.23
CA ASN A 169 23.22 -10.96 -12.56
C ASN A 169 21.90 -10.43 -13.11
N LEU A 170 20.87 -10.35 -12.25
CA LEU A 170 19.57 -9.80 -12.64
C LEU A 170 19.68 -8.31 -12.97
N LEU A 171 20.34 -7.52 -12.12
CA LEU A 171 20.51 -6.09 -12.34
C LEU A 171 21.22 -5.80 -13.66
N LEU A 172 22.26 -6.57 -13.99
CA LEU A 172 23.07 -6.41 -15.20
C LEU A 172 22.44 -7.02 -16.45
N ASN A 173 21.50 -7.95 -16.32
CA ASN A 173 20.84 -8.59 -17.45
C ASN A 173 19.40 -8.99 -17.08
N PRO A 174 18.37 -8.26 -17.58
CA PRO A 174 16.97 -8.58 -17.29
C PRO A 174 16.55 -9.96 -17.82
N GLU A 175 17.24 -10.55 -18.80
CA GLU A 175 16.98 -11.92 -19.27
C GLU A 175 17.16 -12.97 -18.16
N TYR A 176 18.03 -12.69 -17.18
CA TYR A 176 18.22 -13.55 -16.01
C TYR A 176 16.91 -13.73 -15.23
N TRP A 177 15.93 -12.84 -15.41
CA TRP A 177 14.62 -12.99 -14.80
C TRP A 177 13.86 -14.22 -15.29
N ILE A 178 14.02 -14.54 -16.57
CA ILE A 178 13.35 -15.62 -17.29
C ILE A 178 14.22 -16.87 -17.24
N ASN A 179 15.50 -16.70 -17.59
CA ASN A 179 16.46 -17.77 -17.82
C ASN A 179 17.41 -17.97 -16.63
N GLN A 180 16.86 -17.90 -15.42
CA GLN A 180 17.67 -18.08 -14.21
C GLN A 180 18.23 -19.51 -14.14
N GLU A 181 19.56 -19.61 -14.02
CA GLU A 181 20.27 -20.86 -13.79
C GLU A 181 20.10 -21.37 -12.35
N ASN A 182 20.19 -22.68 -12.19
CA ASN A 182 20.25 -23.30 -10.86
C ASN A 182 21.53 -22.86 -10.13
N ASP A 183 21.43 -22.63 -8.82
CA ASP A 183 22.63 -22.40 -8.00
C ASP A 183 23.38 -23.72 -7.69
N ILE A 184 24.39 -23.63 -6.82
CA ILE A 184 25.19 -24.76 -6.36
C ILE A 184 24.39 -25.88 -5.65
N ARG A 185 23.17 -25.59 -5.19
CA ARG A 185 22.24 -26.57 -4.60
C ARG A 185 21.33 -27.21 -5.65
N GLY A 186 21.37 -26.72 -6.89
CA GLY A 186 20.47 -27.17 -7.95
C GLY A 186 19.11 -26.47 -7.94
N GLU A 187 18.96 -25.37 -7.20
CA GLU A 187 17.68 -24.68 -7.01
C GLU A 187 17.63 -23.37 -7.77
N LYS A 188 16.43 -22.90 -8.14
CA LYS A 188 16.17 -21.53 -8.61
C LYS A 188 15.61 -20.67 -7.47
N SER A 189 15.75 -19.37 -7.57
CA SER A 189 15.02 -18.37 -6.78
C SER A 189 13.55 -18.35 -7.18
N ASN A 190 12.76 -19.21 -6.53
CA ASN A 190 11.32 -19.36 -6.82
C ASN A 190 10.41 -18.49 -5.94
N THR A 191 10.94 -17.74 -5.00
CA THR A 191 10.18 -16.85 -4.12
C THR A 191 10.52 -15.41 -4.43
N LEU A 192 9.52 -14.60 -4.74
CA LEU A 192 9.59 -13.15 -4.76
C LEU A 192 9.09 -12.64 -3.40
N SER A 193 9.87 -11.79 -2.75
CA SER A 193 9.39 -11.00 -1.60
C SER A 193 8.91 -9.65 -2.10
N CYS A 194 7.62 -9.38 -1.94
CA CYS A 194 7.01 -8.14 -2.40
C CYS A 194 6.48 -7.32 -1.22
N SER A 195 6.76 -6.02 -1.21
CA SER A 195 6.04 -5.08 -0.35
C SER A 195 4.67 -4.78 -0.93
N TYR A 196 3.63 -4.82 -0.10
CA TYR A 196 2.30 -4.32 -0.48
C TYR A 196 2.24 -2.82 -0.22
N VAL A 197 2.10 -2.05 -1.27
CA VAL A 197 2.07 -0.59 -1.20
C VAL A 197 0.65 -0.11 -1.44
N ASP A 198 0.08 0.57 -0.45
CA ASP A 198 -1.07 1.45 -0.60
C ASP A 198 -0.58 2.89 -0.47
N SER A 199 -0.58 3.61 -1.59
CA SER A 199 -0.07 4.98 -1.67
C SER A 199 -0.76 5.97 -0.72
N GLU A 200 -1.99 5.69 -0.27
CA GLU A 200 -2.71 6.55 0.68
C GLU A 200 -2.38 6.23 2.13
N ILE A 201 -1.79 5.07 2.41
CA ILE A 201 -1.52 4.59 3.77
C ILE A 201 -0.02 4.52 4.03
N ASN A 202 0.73 3.71 3.28
CA ASN A 202 2.08 3.27 3.64
C ASN A 202 3.16 3.65 2.60
N ILE A 203 2.93 4.71 1.80
CA ILE A 203 3.87 5.14 0.74
C ILE A 203 5.30 5.44 1.21
N MET A 204 5.47 5.79 2.48
CA MET A 204 6.78 6.03 3.11
C MET A 204 7.38 4.78 3.79
N HIS A 205 6.59 3.72 3.93
CA HIS A 205 6.95 2.48 4.63
C HIS A 205 7.19 1.29 3.67
N GLY A 206 6.84 1.43 2.39
CA GLY A 206 7.25 0.48 1.36
C GLY A 206 8.78 0.46 1.19
N ALA A 207 9.34 -0.69 0.80
CA ALA A 207 10.78 -0.85 0.65
C ALA A 207 11.37 0.30 -0.18
N ALA A 208 12.28 1.06 0.42
CA ALA A 208 12.99 2.13 -0.27
C ALA A 208 13.75 1.51 -1.45
N THR A 209 13.50 2.00 -2.66
CA THR A 209 14.43 1.76 -3.77
C THR A 209 15.74 2.44 -3.40
N SER A 210 16.77 1.66 -3.08
CA SER A 210 18.12 2.23 -3.04
C SER A 210 18.48 2.74 -4.44
N PHE A 211 19.33 3.76 -4.49
CA PHE A 211 19.76 4.46 -5.72
C PHE A 211 20.34 3.55 -6.82
N PHE A 212 20.60 2.28 -6.54
CA PHE A 212 21.24 1.31 -7.44
C PHE A 212 20.32 0.13 -7.85
N GLY A 213 19.08 0.09 -7.35
CA GLY A 213 18.16 -1.02 -7.55
C GLY A 213 17.19 -0.85 -8.71
N VAL A 214 16.61 -1.98 -9.15
CA VAL A 214 15.39 -2.00 -9.98
C VAL A 214 14.24 -2.49 -9.09
N ALA A 215 13.11 -1.77 -9.11
CA ALA A 215 11.87 -2.20 -8.46
C ALA A 215 10.84 -2.64 -9.50
N TYR A 216 10.39 -3.87 -9.33
CA TYR A 216 9.37 -4.51 -10.17
C TYR A 216 8.01 -4.39 -9.52
N GLY A 217 7.03 -3.91 -10.28
CA GLY A 217 5.66 -3.75 -9.86
C GLY A 217 4.74 -4.84 -10.40
N PHE A 218 3.80 -5.28 -9.57
CA PHE A 218 2.73 -6.19 -9.96
C PHE A 218 1.37 -5.59 -9.56
N CYS A 219 0.47 -5.49 -10.53
CA CYS A 219 -0.95 -5.13 -10.36
C CYS A 219 -1.90 -6.31 -10.53
N LYS A 220 -1.37 -7.47 -10.90
CA LYS A 220 -2.06 -8.75 -10.91
C LYS A 220 -1.12 -9.85 -10.48
N ILE A 221 -1.70 -10.91 -9.97
CA ILE A 221 -0.97 -12.12 -9.62
C ILE A 221 -1.64 -13.31 -10.29
N GLU A 222 -0.81 -14.24 -10.77
CA GLU A 222 -1.33 -15.45 -11.42
C GLU A 222 -1.95 -16.38 -10.39
N LYS A 223 -2.92 -17.20 -10.82
CA LYS A 223 -3.60 -18.11 -9.91
C LYS A 223 -2.61 -19.08 -9.25
N ASN A 224 -2.70 -19.27 -7.94
CA ASN A 224 -1.80 -20.10 -7.11
C ASN A 224 -0.35 -19.59 -7.04
N SER A 225 -0.11 -18.32 -7.37
CA SER A 225 1.21 -17.70 -7.20
C SER A 225 1.42 -17.23 -5.76
N LEU A 226 0.37 -16.88 -5.01
CA LEU A 226 0.52 -16.46 -3.62
C LEU A 226 1.06 -17.63 -2.76
N ILE A 227 2.14 -17.37 -2.01
CA ILE A 227 2.76 -18.33 -1.07
C ILE A 227 2.32 -18.03 0.37
N GLY A 228 2.24 -16.74 0.72
CA GLY A 228 1.92 -16.29 2.08
C GLY A 228 1.97 -14.77 2.22
N VAL A 229 1.43 -14.28 3.33
CA VAL A 229 1.38 -12.85 3.68
C VAL A 229 1.78 -12.66 5.15
N TYR A 230 2.74 -11.78 5.40
CA TYR A 230 3.43 -11.64 6.69
C TYR A 230 3.45 -10.19 7.19
N LYS A 231 3.21 -10.04 8.49
CA LYS A 231 3.27 -8.75 9.19
C LYS A 231 4.70 -8.55 9.69
N GLY A 232 5.58 -7.99 8.86
CA GLY A 232 6.99 -7.78 9.19
C GLY A 232 7.94 -8.46 8.20
N ASP A 233 9.17 -8.67 8.66
CA ASP A 233 10.20 -9.43 7.94
C ASP A 233 9.88 -10.92 8.04
N GLY A 234 9.47 -11.53 6.93
CA GLY A 234 9.24 -12.97 6.84
C GLY A 234 10.52 -13.78 6.70
N GLN A 235 11.69 -13.15 6.90
CA GLN A 235 13.03 -13.74 6.92
C GLN A 235 13.36 -14.52 5.64
N THR A 236 12.79 -14.08 4.51
CA THR A 236 13.08 -14.75 3.25
C THR A 236 14.45 -14.37 2.76
N ALA A 237 15.22 -15.40 2.40
CA ALA A 237 16.49 -15.18 1.75
C ALA A 237 16.23 -14.72 0.30
N ASN A 238 15.98 -13.43 0.10
CA ASN A 238 15.69 -12.85 -1.21
C ASN A 238 16.76 -13.29 -2.24
N ASN A 239 16.29 -13.70 -3.42
CA ASN A 239 17.08 -14.27 -4.51
C ASN A 239 17.82 -15.58 -4.20
N VAL A 240 17.65 -16.23 -3.05
CA VAL A 240 18.35 -17.48 -2.71
C VAL A 240 17.54 -18.73 -3.09
N GLY A 241 16.20 -18.68 -3.08
CA GLY A 241 15.36 -19.79 -3.54
C GLY A 241 14.97 -20.82 -2.47
N GLU A 242 15.49 -20.68 -1.26
CA GLU A 242 14.98 -21.44 -0.12
C GLU A 242 13.60 -20.89 0.25
N MET A 243 12.55 -21.72 0.21
CA MET A 243 11.27 -21.39 0.83
C MET A 243 11.45 -21.33 2.35
N ALA A 244 12.03 -20.25 2.87
CA ALA A 244 11.92 -19.87 4.27
C ALA A 244 10.63 -19.07 4.50
N ALA A 245 9.49 -19.55 3.99
CA ALA A 245 8.21 -19.22 4.60
C ALA A 245 7.97 -20.33 5.60
N HIS A 246 8.22 -20.10 6.90
CA HIS A 246 7.90 -21.06 7.96
C HIS A 246 6.47 -21.60 7.74
N ASN A 247 6.32 -22.75 7.06
CA ASN A 247 5.07 -23.44 6.73
C ASN A 247 3.90 -22.60 6.17
N GLY A 248 4.12 -21.69 5.22
CA GLY A 248 3.04 -20.96 4.52
C GLY A 248 2.05 -20.34 5.52
N ARG A 249 2.59 -19.60 6.49
CA ARG A 249 1.79 -18.94 7.53
C ARG A 249 1.23 -17.65 6.94
N TYR A 250 -0.06 -17.45 7.17
CA TYR A 250 -0.71 -16.17 6.97
C TYR A 250 -0.79 -15.53 8.35
N GLU A 251 -0.26 -14.32 8.49
CA GLU A 251 -0.27 -13.57 9.77
C GLU A 251 -1.25 -12.40 9.73
N VAL A 252 -1.83 -12.12 8.56
CA VAL A 252 -2.85 -11.08 8.38
C VAL A 252 -4.22 -11.70 8.17
N GLU A 253 -5.22 -11.00 8.67
CA GLU A 253 -6.64 -11.28 8.42
C GLU A 253 -7.14 -10.54 7.17
N SER A 254 -6.47 -9.46 6.75
CA SER A 254 -6.75 -8.67 5.54
C SER A 254 -5.51 -7.94 4.99
N LEU A 255 -5.57 -7.43 3.76
CA LEU A 255 -4.50 -6.59 3.19
C LEU A 255 -4.48 -5.16 3.73
N ASP A 256 -5.60 -4.67 4.25
CA ASP A 256 -5.61 -3.35 4.91
C ASP A 256 -4.83 -3.44 6.22
N ASP A 257 -4.98 -4.54 6.98
CA ASP A 257 -4.15 -4.79 8.15
C ASP A 257 -2.66 -4.86 7.79
N LEU A 258 -2.33 -5.41 6.61
CA LEU A 258 -0.95 -5.44 6.11
C LEU A 258 -0.42 -4.03 5.78
N ALA A 259 -1.25 -3.16 5.22
CA ALA A 259 -0.88 -1.77 4.94
C ALA A 259 -0.76 -0.95 6.24
N TYR A 260 -1.72 -1.10 7.15
CA TYR A 260 -1.75 -0.39 8.43
C TYR A 260 -0.61 -0.82 9.35
N GLU A 261 -0.37 -2.12 9.52
CA GLU A 261 0.64 -2.61 10.46
C GLU A 261 2.07 -2.63 9.92
N SER A 262 2.31 -1.98 8.77
CA SER A 262 3.61 -1.75 8.13
C SER A 262 4.55 -0.80 8.93
N THR A 263 4.48 -0.86 10.26
CA THR A 263 5.13 0.05 11.21
C THR A 263 6.64 -0.12 11.32
N SER A 264 7.21 -1.17 10.72
CA SER A 264 8.65 -1.44 10.73
C SER A 264 9.13 -2.02 9.39
N SER A 265 9.18 -1.17 8.36
CA SER A 265 9.96 -1.34 7.12
C SER A 265 9.64 -2.52 6.19
N TYR A 266 8.90 -3.51 6.67
CA TYR A 266 8.67 -4.77 5.98
C TYR A 266 7.20 -5.14 6.16
N ASN A 267 6.49 -5.15 5.05
CA ASN A 267 5.28 -5.93 4.88
C ASN A 267 5.55 -6.84 3.68
N GLU A 268 5.33 -8.15 3.82
CA GLU A 268 5.80 -9.10 2.82
C GLU A 268 4.66 -9.97 2.30
N VAL A 269 4.41 -9.85 1.00
CA VAL A 269 3.62 -10.76 0.21
C VAL A 269 4.59 -11.63 -0.57
N PHE A 270 4.56 -12.94 -0.33
CA PHE A 270 5.41 -13.87 -1.04
C PHE A 270 4.71 -14.43 -2.25
N LEU A 271 5.33 -14.27 -3.42
CA LEU A 271 4.84 -14.83 -4.66
C LEU A 271 5.78 -15.92 -5.17
N ARG A 272 5.20 -16.93 -5.80
CA ARG A 272 5.92 -17.93 -6.57
C ARG A 272 6.31 -17.32 -7.90
N ARG A 273 7.61 -17.31 -8.17
CA ARG A 273 8.16 -16.79 -9.42
C ARG A 273 7.88 -17.72 -10.59
N PHE A 274 8.13 -19.01 -10.46
CA PHE A 274 7.99 -19.97 -11.55
C PHE A 274 6.73 -20.82 -11.38
N ASP A 275 5.92 -20.90 -12.43
CA ASP A 275 4.74 -21.77 -12.47
C ASP A 275 5.12 -23.26 -12.60
N ALA A 276 4.11 -24.13 -12.69
CA ALA A 276 4.32 -25.57 -12.87
C ALA A 276 5.02 -25.95 -14.20
N ASN A 277 5.02 -25.04 -15.18
CA ASN A 277 5.70 -25.19 -16.46
C ASN A 277 7.08 -24.48 -16.47
N ASN A 278 7.56 -24.00 -15.32
CA ASN A 278 8.80 -23.26 -15.17
C ASN A 278 8.81 -21.90 -15.91
N GLN A 279 7.62 -21.35 -16.19
CA GLN A 279 7.44 -20.01 -16.72
C GLN A 279 7.50 -19.00 -15.58
N SER A 280 8.30 -17.95 -15.76
CA SER A 280 8.50 -16.91 -14.75
C SER A 280 7.31 -15.94 -14.75
N LEU A 281 6.91 -15.49 -13.57
CA LEU A 281 5.93 -14.42 -13.35
C LEU A 281 6.56 -13.12 -13.84
N MET A 282 5.94 -12.47 -14.82
CA MET A 282 6.45 -11.23 -15.38
C MET A 282 6.00 -10.03 -14.56
N PRO A 283 6.84 -8.98 -14.42
CA PRO A 283 6.40 -7.71 -13.88
C PRO A 283 5.37 -7.06 -14.80
N ASP A 284 4.44 -6.28 -14.24
CA ASP A 284 3.49 -5.49 -15.01
C ASP A 284 4.04 -4.11 -15.36
N PHE A 285 4.93 -3.57 -14.52
CA PHE A 285 5.58 -2.27 -14.67
C PHE A 285 6.86 -2.23 -13.83
N LEU A 286 7.71 -1.23 -14.06
CA LEU A 286 8.75 -0.85 -13.11
C LEU A 286 8.32 0.35 -12.27
N ILE A 287 8.92 0.48 -11.10
CA ILE A 287 8.59 1.56 -10.15
C ILE A 287 9.80 2.44 -9.98
N THR A 288 9.57 3.74 -10.07
CA THR A 288 10.49 4.75 -9.56
C THR A 288 9.76 5.75 -8.69
N TYR A 289 10.55 6.51 -7.94
CA TYR A 289 10.06 7.54 -7.06
C TYR A 289 10.79 8.84 -7.35
N ASP A 290 10.02 9.92 -7.34
CA ASP A 290 10.53 11.28 -7.42
C ASP A 290 11.38 11.56 -8.68
N GLY A 291 11.04 10.92 -9.81
CA GLY A 291 11.62 11.22 -11.13
C GLY A 291 13.01 10.65 -11.40
N PHE A 292 13.46 9.63 -10.65
CA PHE A 292 14.79 9.04 -10.86
C PHE A 292 14.76 7.91 -11.90
N TYR A 293 15.40 8.10 -13.05
CA TYR A 293 15.45 7.09 -14.12
C TYR A 293 16.88 6.57 -14.33
N SER A 294 17.19 5.38 -13.81
CA SER A 294 18.50 4.74 -14.02
C SER A 294 18.58 4.01 -15.36
N ASP A 295 19.78 3.91 -15.94
CA ASP A 295 20.02 3.16 -17.17
C ASP A 295 19.55 1.70 -17.05
N GLN A 296 19.79 1.07 -15.90
CA GLN A 296 19.34 -0.30 -15.62
C GLN A 296 17.81 -0.39 -15.62
N MET A 297 17.11 0.56 -14.99
CA MET A 297 15.65 0.54 -15.01
C MET A 297 15.13 0.70 -16.44
N VAL A 298 15.72 1.60 -17.24
CA VAL A 298 15.34 1.81 -18.65
C VAL A 298 15.58 0.55 -19.48
N GLU A 299 16.72 -0.11 -19.31
CA GLU A 299 17.04 -1.38 -19.97
C GLU A 299 16.03 -2.47 -19.63
N HIS A 300 15.67 -2.59 -18.35
CA HIS A 300 14.71 -3.57 -17.87
C HIS A 300 13.29 -3.29 -18.38
N ALA A 301 12.85 -2.03 -18.35
CA ALA A 301 11.53 -1.63 -18.86
C ALA A 301 11.39 -1.95 -20.36
N LYS A 302 12.45 -1.69 -21.15
CA LYS A 302 12.51 -2.10 -22.56
C LYS A 302 12.43 -3.60 -22.74
N PHE A 303 13.23 -4.35 -21.97
CA PHE A 303 13.31 -5.80 -22.10
C PHE A 303 11.96 -6.47 -21.85
N PHE A 304 11.27 -6.06 -20.78
CA PHE A 304 9.94 -6.59 -20.47
C PHE A 304 8.83 -5.93 -21.29
N ASN A 305 9.12 -4.83 -21.99
CA ASN A 305 8.16 -4.00 -22.71
C ASN A 305 6.99 -3.57 -21.81
N VAL A 306 7.33 -3.00 -20.65
CA VAL A 306 6.40 -2.56 -19.60
C VAL A 306 6.57 -1.07 -19.30
N PRO A 307 5.51 -0.37 -18.85
CA PRO A 307 5.63 1.02 -18.44
C PRO A 307 6.43 1.19 -17.15
N ILE A 308 6.79 2.44 -16.85
CA ILE A 308 7.32 2.84 -15.54
C ILE A 308 6.25 3.67 -14.82
N ILE A 309 6.02 3.38 -13.55
CA ILE A 309 5.22 4.22 -12.66
C ILE A 309 6.19 5.07 -11.83
N ASP A 310 6.14 6.38 -12.04
CA ASP A 310 6.90 7.40 -11.31
C ASP A 310 6.01 8.02 -10.24
N ILE A 311 6.31 7.76 -8.97
CA ILE A 311 5.50 8.20 -7.84
C ILE A 311 6.18 9.39 -7.16
N GLU A 312 5.53 10.56 -7.21
CA GLU A 312 5.93 11.75 -6.46
C GLU A 312 5.49 11.60 -5.00
N ARG A 313 6.37 11.07 -4.13
CA ARG A 313 6.00 10.70 -2.75
C ARG A 313 5.49 11.88 -1.94
N ASN A 314 6.06 13.07 -2.18
CA ASN A 314 5.71 14.28 -1.45
C ASN A 314 4.23 14.66 -1.61
N SER A 315 3.61 14.42 -2.77
CA SER A 315 2.19 14.74 -2.95
C SER A 315 1.30 13.88 -2.03
N TYR A 316 1.62 12.59 -1.89
CA TYR A 316 0.89 11.68 -1.00
C TYR A 316 1.13 12.02 0.47
N VAL A 317 2.39 12.31 0.83
CA VAL A 317 2.76 12.74 2.19
C VAL A 317 2.03 14.02 2.60
N LEU A 318 1.93 15.01 1.70
CA LEU A 318 1.22 16.26 1.97
C LEU A 318 -0.28 16.01 2.13
N LYS A 319 -0.89 15.20 1.25
CA LYS A 319 -2.30 14.79 1.36
C LYS A 319 -2.59 14.11 2.70
N GLN A 320 -1.75 13.15 3.11
CA GLN A 320 -1.87 12.48 4.41
C GLN A 320 -1.75 13.46 5.58
N LEU A 321 -0.81 14.41 5.49
CA LEU A 321 -0.59 15.41 6.53
C LEU A 321 -1.77 16.38 6.66
N GLU A 322 -2.39 16.79 5.54
CA GLU A 322 -3.59 17.62 5.54
C GLU A 322 -4.75 16.92 6.25
N ILE A 323 -5.02 15.66 5.88
CA ILE A 323 -6.04 14.83 6.54
C ILE A 323 -5.74 14.64 8.03
N ALA A 324 -4.47 14.39 8.39
CA ALA A 324 -4.05 14.26 9.79
C ALA A 324 -4.37 15.54 10.58
N LYS A 325 -4.06 16.71 10.02
CA LYS A 325 -4.30 18.01 10.67
C LYS A 325 -5.77 18.29 10.86
N GLU A 326 -6.60 18.00 9.86
CA GLU A 326 -8.06 18.12 9.99
C GLU A 326 -8.61 17.22 11.10
N LYS A 327 -8.18 15.94 11.13
CA LYS A 327 -8.57 14.98 12.16
C LYS A 327 -8.13 15.41 13.56
N ILE A 328 -6.89 15.88 13.72
CA ILE A 328 -6.36 16.39 14.98
C ILE A 328 -7.19 17.57 15.50
N GLN A 329 -7.57 18.50 14.60
CA GLN A 329 -8.35 19.68 14.96
C GLN A 329 -9.79 19.36 15.37
N ALA A 330 -10.37 18.29 14.82
CA ALA A 330 -11.73 17.86 15.15
C ALA A 330 -11.87 17.33 16.60
N ILE A 331 -10.79 16.78 17.19
CA ILE A 331 -10.84 16.17 18.51
C ILE A 331 -10.82 17.21 19.64
N ASN A 332 -11.76 17.07 20.57
CA ASN A 332 -11.88 17.89 21.76
C ASN A 332 -12.29 17.06 22.99
N SER A 333 -12.42 17.72 24.14
CA SER A 333 -12.74 17.05 25.42
C SER A 333 -14.09 16.33 25.43
N THR A 334 -15.01 16.64 24.51
CA THR A 334 -16.33 15.98 24.38
C THR A 334 -16.34 14.82 23.40
N SER A 335 -15.29 14.66 22.56
CA SER A 335 -15.18 13.59 21.56
C SER A 335 -15.29 12.19 22.17
N GLN A 336 -15.93 11.26 21.47
CA GLN A 336 -16.09 9.88 21.95
C GLN A 336 -14.79 9.09 21.87
N TYR A 337 -14.71 7.97 22.59
CA TYR A 337 -13.50 7.15 22.61
C TYR A 337 -13.13 6.63 21.21
N GLU A 338 -14.14 6.24 20.43
CA GLU A 338 -13.99 5.71 19.09
C GLU A 338 -13.44 6.75 18.12
N GLU A 339 -13.89 8.02 18.24
CA GLU A 339 -13.38 9.14 17.44
C GLU A 339 -11.90 9.40 17.75
N ILE A 340 -11.56 9.42 19.05
CA ILE A 340 -10.18 9.59 19.52
C ILE A 340 -9.28 8.46 19.00
N LEU A 341 -9.75 7.21 19.12
CA LEU A 341 -9.01 6.04 18.66
C LEU A 341 -8.83 6.07 17.13
N GLY A 342 -9.85 6.49 16.38
CA GLY A 342 -9.77 6.65 14.94
C GLY A 342 -8.68 7.63 14.49
N VAL A 343 -8.54 8.76 15.19
CA VAL A 343 -7.46 9.73 14.91
C VAL A 343 -6.09 9.17 15.28
N LEU A 344 -5.97 8.51 16.43
CA LEU A 344 -4.69 7.91 16.84
C LEU A 344 -4.26 6.78 15.89
N ASN A 345 -5.19 5.94 15.44
CA ASN A 345 -4.91 4.91 14.43
C ASN A 345 -4.46 5.55 13.11
N TYR A 346 -5.14 6.58 12.63
CA TYR A 346 -4.73 7.29 11.42
C TYR A 346 -3.30 7.84 11.56
N LEU A 347 -2.99 8.49 12.69
CA LEU A 347 -1.65 9.01 12.95
C LEU A 347 -0.60 7.90 13.00
N LYS A 348 -0.90 6.79 13.69
CA LYS A 348 -0.01 5.62 13.82
C LYS A 348 0.39 5.03 12.47
N PHE A 349 -0.55 4.98 11.53
CA PHE A 349 -0.38 4.18 10.32
C PHE A 349 -0.04 4.99 9.08
N SER A 350 -0.48 6.25 9.01
CA SER A 350 -0.34 7.07 7.79
C SER A 350 0.52 8.31 8.00
N SER A 351 0.81 8.73 9.24
CA SER A 351 1.43 10.05 9.49
C SER A 351 2.57 10.06 10.50
N LEU A 352 2.84 8.98 11.19
CA LEU A 352 3.95 8.85 12.14
C LEU A 352 4.62 7.49 11.92
N ASP A 353 5.94 7.43 12.09
CA ASP A 353 6.62 6.15 12.26
C ASP A 353 6.43 5.64 13.70
N ILE A 354 6.87 4.41 13.96
CA ILE A 354 6.71 3.77 15.27
C ILE A 354 7.41 4.55 16.39
N ASP A 355 8.61 5.10 16.12
CA ASP A 355 9.40 5.89 17.07
C ASP A 355 8.68 7.20 17.42
N ALA A 356 8.16 7.92 16.42
CA ALA A 356 7.42 9.16 16.62
C ALA A 356 6.11 8.93 17.36
N TYR A 357 5.37 7.86 17.00
CA TYR A 357 4.13 7.51 17.65
C TYR A 357 4.36 7.16 19.13
N GLN A 358 5.36 6.32 19.43
CA GLN A 358 5.74 5.95 20.80
C GLN A 358 6.11 7.18 21.62
N TYR A 359 6.96 8.06 21.07
CA TYR A 359 7.35 9.30 21.73
C TYR A 359 6.17 10.22 22.08
N LEU A 360 5.20 10.36 21.18
CA LEU A 360 4.02 11.20 21.39
C LEU A 360 3.00 10.55 22.35
N SER A 361 3.02 9.22 22.50
CA SER A 361 2.09 8.43 23.35
C SER A 361 2.45 8.33 24.84
N ASP A 362 3.63 8.81 25.23
CA ASP A 362 4.31 8.71 26.54
C ASP A 362 4.92 7.34 26.88
N SER A 363 6.25 7.26 26.73
CA SER A 363 7.15 6.42 27.54
C SER A 363 8.41 7.23 27.88
N GLU A 364 8.80 7.25 29.14
CA GLU A 364 10.01 7.93 29.63
C GLU A 364 11.28 7.47 28.89
N GLU A 365 12.07 8.49 28.52
CA GLU A 365 13.53 8.63 28.60
C GLU A 365 14.43 7.42 28.34
N ASP A 366 14.94 7.35 27.10
CA ASP A 366 16.30 6.82 26.87
C ASP A 366 16.93 7.41 25.58
N LYS A 367 16.11 7.84 24.61
CA LYS A 367 16.56 8.62 23.43
C LYS A 367 16.58 10.12 23.73
N SER A 368 17.59 10.85 23.26
CA SER A 368 17.65 12.29 23.55
C SER A 368 16.47 13.02 22.91
N LYS A 369 15.85 13.94 23.67
CA LYS A 369 14.74 14.78 23.18
C LYS A 369 15.07 15.49 21.86
N SER A 370 16.35 15.82 21.64
CA SER A 370 16.86 16.40 20.39
C SER A 370 16.82 15.44 19.20
N GLU A 371 17.14 14.16 19.38
CA GLU A 371 17.12 13.18 18.28
C GLU A 371 15.70 12.92 17.79
N ILE A 372 14.74 12.82 18.72
CA ILE A 372 13.35 12.56 18.37
C ILE A 372 12.67 13.79 17.75
N LEU A 373 12.92 15.00 18.25
CA LEU A 373 12.40 16.21 17.60
C LEU A 373 12.99 16.45 16.21
N ASN A 374 14.14 15.81 15.90
CA ASN A 374 14.72 15.79 14.56
C ASN A 374 14.14 14.70 13.65
N ASN A 375 13.27 13.81 14.16
CA ASN A 375 12.59 12.79 13.35
C ASN A 375 11.77 13.44 12.22
N TYR A 376 11.91 12.91 11.01
CA TYR A 376 11.24 13.43 9.82
C TYR A 376 9.73 13.52 9.97
N PHE A 377 9.09 12.48 10.53
CA PHE A 377 7.64 12.40 10.69
C PHE A 377 7.10 13.44 11.68
N ILE A 378 7.84 13.69 12.78
CA ILE A 378 7.48 14.71 13.78
C ILE A 378 7.61 16.12 13.21
N ARG A 379 8.69 16.41 12.46
CA ARG A 379 8.97 17.76 11.91
C ARG A 379 7.92 18.26 10.92
N ARG A 380 7.01 17.41 10.46
CA ARG A 380 5.87 17.77 9.61
C ARG A 380 4.76 18.50 10.38
N PHE A 381 4.77 18.40 11.70
CA PHE A 381 3.82 19.06 12.60
C PHE A 381 4.47 20.26 13.30
N ASN A 382 3.72 21.35 13.46
CA ASN A 382 4.15 22.50 14.25
C ASN A 382 3.98 22.25 15.76
N GLU A 383 4.48 23.16 16.61
CA GLU A 383 4.43 22.98 18.07
C GLU A 383 3.01 22.90 18.64
N ASP A 384 2.05 23.64 18.08
CA ASP A 384 0.64 23.58 18.48
C ASP A 384 0.01 22.23 18.13
N GLU A 385 0.27 21.72 16.92
CA GLU A 385 -0.18 20.43 16.44
C GLU A 385 0.40 19.29 17.29
N ILE A 386 1.70 19.32 17.60
CA ILE A 386 2.35 18.33 18.48
C ILE A 386 1.72 18.34 19.87
N ARG A 387 1.47 19.53 20.44
CA ARG A 387 0.80 19.66 21.74
C ARG A 387 -0.61 19.06 21.70
N LYS A 388 -1.33 19.31 20.59
CA LYS A 388 -2.68 18.78 20.40
C LYS A 388 -2.68 17.26 20.29
N ILE A 389 -1.73 16.66 19.56
CA ILE A 389 -1.58 15.21 19.48
C ILE A 389 -1.36 14.60 20.88
N LYS A 390 -0.51 15.22 21.71
CA LYS A 390 -0.31 14.78 23.11
C LYS A 390 -1.58 14.90 23.96
N GLU A 391 -2.39 15.94 23.75
CA GLU A 391 -3.71 16.07 24.38
C GLU A 391 -4.63 14.91 23.98
N ILE A 392 -4.66 14.54 22.70
CA ILE A 392 -5.45 13.41 22.17
C ILE A 392 -5.05 12.10 22.85
N PHE A 393 -3.75 11.83 23.00
CA PHE A 393 -3.26 10.66 23.76
C PHE A 393 -3.71 10.68 25.24
N SER A 394 -3.72 11.84 25.87
CA SER A 394 -4.23 11.99 27.25
C SER A 394 -5.74 11.72 27.34
N LEU A 395 -6.52 12.23 26.37
CA LEU A 395 -7.96 11.98 26.29
C LEU A 395 -8.26 10.50 26.07
N GLU A 396 -7.49 9.81 25.23
CA GLU A 396 -7.61 8.36 25.02
C GLU A 396 -7.43 7.61 26.35
N LYS A 397 -6.36 7.90 27.10
CA LYS A 397 -6.08 7.28 28.41
C LYS A 397 -7.20 7.51 29.42
N GLN A 398 -7.82 8.68 29.40
CA GLN A 398 -8.92 9.04 30.32
C GLN A 398 -10.24 8.35 29.97
N LYS A 399 -10.53 8.20 28.67
CA LYS A 399 -11.82 7.67 28.19
C LYS A 399 -11.78 6.17 27.86
N ARG A 400 -10.60 5.55 27.91
CA ARG A 400 -10.42 4.12 27.65
C ARG A 400 -11.35 3.28 28.55
N PRO A 401 -12.17 2.39 27.97
CA PRO A 401 -13.03 1.48 28.74
C PRO A 401 -12.20 0.61 29.71
N ALA A 402 -12.69 0.42 30.94
CA ALA A 402 -11.99 -0.32 31.98
C ALA A 402 -11.74 -1.80 31.61
N THR A 403 -12.51 -2.36 30.67
CA THR A 403 -12.37 -3.71 30.11
C THR A 403 -11.17 -3.87 29.17
N MET A 404 -10.54 -2.76 28.72
CA MET A 404 -9.38 -2.74 27.82
C MET A 404 -8.06 -2.37 28.51
N LYS A 405 -7.98 -2.48 29.84
CA LYS A 405 -6.68 -2.40 30.52
C LYS A 405 -5.79 -3.55 30.06
N LYS A 406 -4.57 -3.25 29.57
CA LYS A 406 -3.56 -4.25 29.18
C LYS A 406 -3.51 -5.35 30.24
N PRO A 407 -3.47 -6.64 29.85
CA PRO A 407 -3.03 -7.67 30.77
C PRO A 407 -1.67 -7.23 31.29
N LYS A 408 -1.50 -7.23 32.62
CA LYS A 408 -0.15 -7.15 33.19
C LYS A 408 0.61 -8.35 32.62
N LEU A 409 1.68 -8.09 31.87
CA LEU A 409 2.75 -9.06 31.68
C LEU A 409 3.41 -9.25 33.05
N GLU A 410 2.79 -10.07 33.89
CA GLU A 410 3.44 -10.73 35.02
C GLU A 410 3.38 -12.22 34.67
N ASP A 411 4.58 -12.79 34.48
CA ASP A 411 4.94 -14.21 34.51
C ASP A 411 4.36 -15.15 33.45
N GLU A 412 5.07 -15.30 32.32
CA GLU A 412 5.27 -16.63 31.71
C GLU A 412 6.71 -16.73 31.17
N ASP A 413 7.62 -17.20 32.03
CA ASP A 413 8.74 -18.03 31.59
C ASP A 413 8.13 -19.27 30.89
N PHE A 414 8.45 -19.53 29.62
CA PHE A 414 8.71 -20.86 29.04
C PHE A 414 9.18 -20.80 27.58
#